data_AF-A0AA41RRV9-F1
#
_entry.id   AF-A0AA41RRV9-F1
#
_cell.length_a   1.000
_cell.length_b   1.000
_cell.length_c   1.000
_cell.angle_alpha   90.00
_cell.angle_beta   90.00
_cell.angle_gamma   90.00
#
_symmetry.space_group_name_H-M   'P 1'
#
loop_
_entity.id
_entity.type
_entity.pdbx_description
1 polymer ?
#
loop_
_entity_poly.entity_id
_entity_poly.type
_entity_poly.pdbx_seq_one_letter_code
_entity_poly.pdbx_strand_id
1 'polypeptide(L)' 'EIWNSPYSNDSFPVYAEDIDAGGDASPSTAMLSEVARSLKITIVGGSIPERCGDRLYNTCCVFGKDGILKAKHRK' A
#
# COMPACT_ATOMS: atom_id res chain seq x y z
N GLU A 1 -0.72 3.36 12.20
CA GLU A 1 0.09 4.28 11.37
C GLU A 1 -0.50 4.26 9.96
N ILE A 2 -0.56 5.40 9.30
CA ILE A 2 -0.94 5.58 7.88
C ILE A 2 -0.06 6.72 7.36
N TRP A 3 0.78 6.47 6.35
CA TRP A 3 1.76 7.46 5.88
C TRP A 3 1.32 8.24 4.65
N ASN A 4 0.44 7.68 3.81
CA ASN A 4 0.02 8.28 2.54
C ASN A 4 -1.18 9.25 2.69
N SER A 5 -1.77 9.34 3.89
CA SER A 5 -2.92 10.19 4.16
C SER A 5 -2.92 10.74 5.59
N PRO A 6 -3.71 11.79 5.89
CA PRO A 6 -3.99 12.18 7.26
C PRO A 6 -4.54 11.01 8.07
N TYR A 7 -4.13 10.92 9.34
CA TYR A 7 -4.61 9.88 10.26
C TYR A 7 -5.95 10.30 10.89
N SER A 8 -7.02 10.25 10.10
CA SER A 8 -8.40 10.52 10.52
C SER A 8 -9.36 9.46 9.96
N ASN A 9 -10.38 9.08 10.75
CA ASN A 9 -11.40 8.11 10.32
C ASN A 9 -12.17 8.59 9.07
N ASP A 10 -12.39 9.89 8.95
CA ASP A 10 -13.10 10.47 7.80
C ASP A 10 -12.28 10.42 6.52
N SER A 11 -10.94 10.36 6.64
CA SER A 11 -10.01 10.30 5.52
C SER A 11 -9.81 8.86 5.01
N PHE A 12 -10.00 7.85 5.84
CA PHE A 12 -9.78 6.44 5.48
C PHE A 12 -10.51 6.01 4.19
N PRO A 13 -11.81 6.30 4.02
CA PRO A 13 -12.51 5.96 2.78
C PRO A 13 -12.00 6.77 1.59
N VAL A 14 -11.67 8.04 1.77
CA VAL A 14 -11.28 8.91 0.64
C VAL A 14 -9.93 8.51 0.05
N TYR A 15 -8.97 8.12 0.91
CA TYR A 15 -7.61 7.79 0.51
C TYR A 15 -7.34 6.29 0.40
N ALA A 16 -8.35 5.45 0.60
CA ALA A 16 -8.16 4.02 0.46
C ALA A 16 -7.92 3.61 -0.99
N GLU A 17 -6.92 2.77 -1.18
CA GLU A 17 -6.47 2.28 -2.48
C GLU A 17 -6.80 0.79 -2.62
N ASP A 18 -7.09 0.34 -3.83
CA ASP A 18 -7.28 -1.09 -4.11
C ASP A 18 -5.94 -1.71 -4.50
N ILE A 19 -5.27 -2.29 -3.50
CA ILE A 19 -3.93 -2.89 -3.63
C ILE A 19 -3.96 -4.09 -4.57
N ASP A 20 -5.05 -4.87 -4.57
CA ASP A 20 -5.16 -6.10 -5.37
C ASP A 20 -5.51 -5.80 -6.84
N ALA A 21 -6.12 -4.64 -7.12
CA ALA A 21 -6.40 -4.17 -8.48
C ALA A 21 -5.18 -3.62 -9.23
N GLY A 22 -4.05 -3.41 -8.55
CA GLY A 22 -2.78 -3.04 -9.17
C GLY A 22 -2.59 -1.53 -9.42
N GLY A 23 -1.56 -1.19 -10.20
CA GLY A 23 -0.89 0.12 -10.17
C GLY A 23 -1.78 1.37 -10.22
N ASP A 24 -2.71 1.45 -11.17
CA ASP A 24 -3.59 2.64 -11.31
C ASP A 24 -4.60 2.77 -10.16
N ALA A 25 -4.96 1.66 -9.52
CA ALA A 25 -5.87 1.61 -8.39
C ALA A 25 -5.15 1.74 -7.03
N SER A 26 -3.83 1.63 -7.03
CA SER A 26 -2.99 1.82 -5.86
C SER A 26 -1.67 2.53 -6.19
N PRO A 27 -1.69 3.86 -6.42
CA PRO A 27 -0.49 4.63 -6.72
C PRO A 27 0.56 4.57 -5.61
N SER A 28 0.17 4.45 -4.34
CA SER A 28 1.13 4.33 -3.23
C SER A 28 1.92 3.03 -3.32
N THR A 29 1.27 1.90 -3.63
CA THR A 29 1.95 0.61 -3.78
C THR A 29 2.74 0.52 -5.07
N ALA A 30 2.25 1.14 -6.15
CA ALA A 30 2.98 1.27 -7.42
C ALA A 30 4.31 1.99 -7.23
N MET A 31 4.30 3.13 -6.53
CA MET A 31 5.51 3.89 -6.20
C MET A 31 6.50 3.05 -5.38
N LEU A 32 6.04 2.37 -4.33
CA LEU A 32 6.91 1.51 -3.52
C LEU A 32 7.50 0.34 -4.31
N SER A 33 6.70 -0.30 -5.16
CA SER A 33 7.15 -1.36 -6.07
C SER A 33 8.25 -0.86 -7.01
N GLU A 34 8.06 0.32 -7.61
CA GLU A 34 9.04 0.92 -8.52
C GLU A 34 10.35 1.28 -7.81
N VAL A 35 10.28 1.88 -6.62
CA VAL A 35 11.46 2.23 -5.83
C VAL A 35 12.22 0.98 -5.39
N ALA A 36 11.51 -0.06 -4.92
CA ALA A 36 12.12 -1.32 -4.52
C ALA A 36 12.91 -1.97 -5.66
N ARG A 37 12.30 -2.01 -6.86
CA ARG A 37 12.94 -2.54 -8.07
C ARG A 37 14.14 -1.70 -8.52
N SER A 38 13.99 -0.39 -8.55
CA SER A 38 15.01 0.54 -9.06
C SER A 38 16.26 0.54 -8.19
N LEU A 39 16.07 0.51 -6.87
CA LEU A 39 17.18 0.50 -5.90
C LEU A 39 17.63 -0.92 -5.52
N LYS A 40 16.95 -1.97 -6.00
CA LYS A 40 17.21 -3.39 -5.68
C LYS A 40 17.20 -3.67 -4.18
N ILE A 41 16.27 -3.06 -3.46
CA ILE A 41 16.08 -3.19 -2.01
C ILE A 41 14.75 -3.82 -1.66
N THR A 42 14.65 -4.41 -0.48
CA THR A 42 13.37 -4.82 0.09
C THR A 42 12.80 -3.66 0.89
N ILE A 43 11.53 -3.34 0.69
CA ILE A 43 10.84 -2.24 1.38
C ILE A 43 9.71 -2.81 2.24
N VAL A 44 9.73 -2.50 3.53
CA VAL A 44 8.54 -2.58 4.39
C VAL A 44 7.83 -1.24 4.28
N GLY A 45 6.75 -1.21 3.52
CA GLY A 45 6.13 0.02 3.01
C GLY A 45 5.27 0.79 3.99
N GLY A 46 5.44 0.61 5.30
CA GLY A 46 4.48 1.13 6.30
C GLY A 46 3.06 0.66 6.00
N SER A 47 2.05 1.36 6.51
CA SER A 47 0.65 1.03 6.21
C SER A 47 -0.09 2.13 5.46
N ILE A 48 -1.01 1.74 4.58
CA ILE A 48 -1.95 2.63 3.88
C ILE A 48 -3.40 2.14 4.07
N PRO A 49 -4.42 2.98 3.84
CA PRO A 49 -5.79 2.52 3.85
C PRO A 49 -6.00 1.64 2.60
N GLU A 50 -6.39 0.38 2.78
CA GLU A 50 -6.72 -0.55 1.70
C GLU A 50 -8.24 -0.64 1.56
N ARG A 51 -8.72 -0.58 0.33
CA ARG A 51 -10.09 -0.96 -0.01
C ARG A 51 -10.10 -2.35 -0.60
N CYS A 52 -10.96 -3.21 -0.06
CA CYS A 52 -11.21 -4.54 -0.58
C CYS A 52 -12.73 -4.77 -0.58
N GLY A 53 -13.34 -4.52 -1.74
CA GLY A 53 -14.80 -4.39 -1.87
C GLY A 53 -15.33 -3.24 -0.99
N ASP A 54 -16.34 -3.54 -0.16
CA ASP A 54 -16.96 -2.57 0.75
C ASP A 54 -16.21 -2.39 2.07
N ARG A 55 -15.08 -3.08 2.26
CA ARG A 55 -14.33 -3.07 3.52
C ARG A 55 -13.06 -2.25 3.40
N LEU A 56 -12.75 -1.56 4.48
CA LEU A 56 -11.53 -0.77 4.64
C LEU A 56 -10.62 -1.44 5.66
N TYR A 57 -9.32 -1.46 5.35
CA TYR A 57 -8.29 -2.03 6.23
C TYR A 57 -7.12 -1.04 6.36
N ASN A 58 -6.39 -1.15 7.45
CA ASN A 58 -5.06 -0.58 7.57
C ASN A 58 -4.07 -1.67 7.18
N THR A 59 -3.39 -1.50 6.03
CA THR A 59 -2.64 -2.58 5.41
C THR A 59 -1.19 -2.20 5.18
N CYS A 60 -0.30 -3.01 5.72
CA CYS A 60 1.13 -2.93 5.50
C CYS A 60 1.58 -3.88 4.38
N CYS A 61 2.35 -3.36 3.43
CA CYS A 61 2.85 -4.11 2.28
C CYS A 61 4.37 -4.27 2.34
N VAL A 62 4.87 -5.43 1.92
CA VAL A 62 6.30 -5.71 1.80
C VAL A 62 6.64 -5.97 0.34
N PHE A 63 7.53 -5.17 -0.24
CA PHE A 63 7.99 -5.32 -1.62
C PHE A 63 9.41 -5.88 -1.64
N GLY A 64 9.63 -6.88 -2.48
CA GLY A 64 10.95 -7.46 -2.70
C GLY A 64 11.82 -6.59 -3.61
N LYS A 65 13.10 -6.95 -3.73
CA LYS A 65 14.10 -6.28 -4.60
C LYS A 65 13.72 -6.28 -6.09
N ASP A 66 12.80 -7.16 -6.48
CA ASP A 66 12.22 -7.27 -7.82
C ASP A 66 11.02 -6.32 -8.03
N GLY A 67 10.62 -5.57 -7.00
CA GLY A 67 9.41 -4.76 -6.97
C GLY A 67 8.14 -5.57 -6.71
N ILE A 68 8.23 -6.88 -6.54
CA ILE A 68 7.04 -7.73 -6.39
C ILE A 68 6.57 -7.70 -4.94
N LEU A 69 5.26 -7.53 -4.74
CA LEU A 69 4.63 -7.65 -3.42
C LEU A 69 4.84 -9.07 -2.86
N LYS A 70 5.52 -9.17 -1.71
CA LYS A 70 5.86 -10.44 -1.04
C LYS A 70 4.89 -10.78 0.07
N ALA A 71 4.36 -9.77 0.76
CA ALA A 71 3.42 -9.95 1.85
C ALA A 71 2.52 -8.73 2.02
N LYS A 72 1.30 -8.96 2.51
CA LYS A 72 0.41 -7.93 3.04
C LYS A 72 -0.06 -8.33 4.43
N HIS A 73 -0.14 -7.37 5.34
CA HIS A 73 -0.64 -7.56 6.70
C HIS A 73 -1.71 -6.51 7.00
N ARG A 74 -2.92 -6.97 7.34
CA ARG A 74 -4.04 -6.14 7.77
C ARG A 74 -4.05 -6.07 9.29
N LYS A 75 -4.13 -4.85 9.84
CA LYS A 75 -4.25 -4.61 11.28
C LYS A 75 -5.66 -4.91 11.81
#